data_AF-A0A969BQX8-F1
#
_entry.id   AF-A0A969BQX8-F1
#
_cell.length_a   1.000
_cell.length_b   1.000
_cell.length_c   1.000
_cell.angle_alpha   90.00
_cell.angle_beta   90.00
_cell.angle_gamma   90.00
#
_symmetry.space_group_name_H-M   'P 1'
#
loop_
_entity.id
_entity.type
_entity.pdbx_description
1 polymer ?
#
loop_
_entity_poly.entity_id
_entity_poly.type
_entity_poly.pdbx_seq_one_letter_code
_entity_poly.pdbx_strand_id
1 'polypeptide(L)'
;MPGHGRHDAFNDVDGIPASGNRCLLTEILREKWGFQGCVVTDYTAVSEMKNHGTAATDADAAKQSLEAGVDMDMVSEIFLNELPTLVQSGEVSQEILDAAVMRILEAKWDLGLFADPFLRGGGNISLNRELAFEAAIESIVLLKNSPALLPLAKTGSIAVVGPLAESCRDLLGCWMAAGDEKSVISPLDAIREAVGERAKITTEIRDETDVVILMLGETYEMSGEAASRTDIRLPKSQRELAREIAKSGKPCVLVTFSGRPLDLSWEEANFPSILHAWAPGIEGGRALAQMIFGDFSPVGKLTMGSREMSVSSR
;
A
#
# COMPACT_ATOMS: atom_id res chain seq x y z
N MET A 1 -8.65 -0.64 -23.30
CA MET A 1 -7.94 -1.92 -23.51
C MET A 1 -8.71 -2.98 -22.74
N PRO A 2 -9.20 -4.07 -23.37
CA PRO A 2 -9.84 -5.17 -22.64
C PRO A 2 -8.84 -5.74 -21.64
N GLY A 3 -9.25 -6.11 -20.42
CA GLY A 3 -8.33 -6.46 -19.33
C GLY A 3 -7.41 -7.63 -19.69
N HIS A 4 -6.10 -7.40 -19.70
CA HIS A 4 -5.12 -8.37 -20.23
C HIS A 4 -4.80 -9.51 -19.25
N GLY A 5 -5.03 -9.34 -17.95
CA GLY A 5 -4.81 -10.37 -16.95
C GLY A 5 -5.54 -10.09 -15.65
N ARG A 6 -5.92 -11.14 -14.92
CA ARG A 6 -6.43 -11.08 -13.54
C ARG A 6 -5.60 -12.01 -12.68
N HIS A 7 -5.32 -11.61 -11.44
CA HIS A 7 -4.88 -12.52 -10.40
C HIS A 7 -6.09 -13.11 -9.69
N ASP A 8 -6.02 -14.38 -9.31
CA ASP A 8 -6.88 -14.91 -8.26
C ASP A 8 -6.41 -14.43 -6.87
N ALA A 9 -6.96 -14.99 -5.80
CA ALA A 9 -6.64 -14.62 -4.42
C ALA A 9 -6.43 -15.86 -3.56
N PHE A 10 -5.69 -15.73 -2.47
CA PHE A 10 -5.41 -16.85 -1.55
C PHE A 10 -6.65 -17.39 -0.82
N ASN A 11 -7.65 -16.57 -0.54
CA ASN A 11 -8.77 -16.99 0.31
C ASN A 11 -9.73 -17.96 -0.40
N ASP A 12 -10.45 -18.74 0.41
CA ASP A 12 -11.64 -19.44 -0.07
C ASP A 12 -12.84 -18.48 -0.21
N VAL A 13 -13.74 -18.85 -1.10
CA VAL A 13 -15.07 -18.26 -1.23
C VAL A 13 -16.07 -19.40 -1.11
N ASP A 14 -16.90 -19.35 -0.07
CA ASP A 14 -17.84 -20.41 0.30
C ASP A 14 -17.16 -21.79 0.46
N GLY A 15 -15.95 -21.81 1.02
CA GLY A 15 -15.19 -23.03 1.31
C GLY A 15 -14.40 -23.61 0.13
N ILE A 16 -14.36 -22.93 -1.02
CA ILE A 16 -13.56 -23.32 -2.19
C ILE A 16 -12.47 -22.26 -2.44
N PRO A 17 -11.17 -22.60 -2.39
CA PRO A 17 -10.08 -21.69 -2.73
C PRO A 17 -10.29 -21.03 -4.09
N ALA A 18 -10.01 -19.73 -4.21
CA ALA A 18 -10.29 -18.99 -5.45
C ALA A 18 -9.61 -19.65 -6.68
N SER A 19 -8.39 -20.18 -6.50
CA SER A 19 -7.62 -20.87 -7.55
C SER A 19 -8.32 -22.12 -8.12
N GLY A 20 -9.17 -22.78 -7.34
CA GLY A 20 -9.98 -23.94 -7.77
C GLY A 20 -11.46 -23.63 -7.98
N ASN A 21 -11.87 -22.35 -7.90
CA ASN A 21 -13.29 -22.00 -7.84
C ASN A 21 -13.87 -21.73 -9.23
N ARG A 22 -14.46 -22.76 -9.85
CA ARG A 22 -15.09 -22.66 -11.18
C ARG A 22 -16.24 -21.65 -11.24
N CYS A 23 -17.07 -21.58 -10.20
CA CYS A 23 -18.17 -20.61 -10.13
C CYS A 23 -17.63 -19.18 -10.24
N LEU A 24 -16.54 -18.88 -9.51
CA LEU A 24 -15.91 -17.57 -9.55
C LEU A 24 -15.20 -17.30 -10.90
N LEU A 25 -14.29 -18.18 -11.30
CA LEU A 25 -13.36 -17.94 -12.40
C LEU A 25 -13.96 -18.18 -13.79
N THR A 26 -14.95 -19.05 -13.91
CA THR A 26 -15.63 -19.30 -15.19
C THR A 26 -17.03 -18.71 -15.21
N GLU A 27 -17.93 -19.17 -14.33
CA GLU A 27 -19.35 -18.78 -14.44
C GLU A 27 -19.58 -17.29 -14.20
N ILE A 28 -18.90 -16.70 -13.23
CA ILE A 28 -19.01 -15.25 -12.95
C ILE A 28 -18.07 -14.46 -13.85
N LEU A 29 -16.76 -14.70 -13.75
CA LEU A 29 -15.76 -13.87 -14.42
C LEU A 29 -15.87 -13.96 -15.95
N ARG A 30 -15.91 -15.17 -16.53
CA ARG A 30 -15.91 -15.35 -17.99
C ARG A 30 -17.31 -15.29 -18.60
N GLU A 31 -18.26 -16.05 -18.06
CA GLU A 31 -19.59 -16.19 -18.67
C GLU A 31 -20.49 -14.99 -18.37
N LYS A 32 -20.62 -14.56 -17.11
CA LYS A 32 -21.48 -13.42 -16.74
C LYS A 32 -20.85 -12.06 -17.05
N TRP A 33 -19.57 -11.87 -16.73
CA TRP A 33 -18.89 -10.58 -16.95
C TRP A 33 -18.22 -10.47 -18.32
N GLY A 34 -18.12 -11.57 -19.07
CA GLY A 34 -17.54 -11.56 -20.41
C GLY A 34 -16.02 -11.40 -20.44
N PHE A 35 -15.30 -11.70 -19.35
CA PHE A 35 -13.84 -11.56 -19.32
C PHE A 35 -13.14 -12.53 -20.28
N GLN A 36 -12.31 -11.98 -21.18
CA GLN A 36 -11.59 -12.76 -22.22
C GLN A 36 -10.08 -12.87 -21.97
N GLY A 37 -9.54 -12.15 -20.98
CA GLY A 37 -8.10 -12.18 -20.69
C GLY A 37 -7.66 -13.45 -19.95
N CYS A 38 -6.39 -13.48 -19.56
CA CYS A 38 -5.85 -14.59 -18.78
C CYS A 38 -6.08 -14.45 -17.27
N VAL A 39 -6.17 -15.58 -16.57
CA VAL A 39 -6.14 -15.68 -15.12
C VAL A 39 -4.80 -16.28 -14.72
N VAL A 40 -4.06 -15.55 -13.89
CA VAL A 40 -2.80 -16.00 -13.28
C VAL A 40 -3.08 -16.26 -11.81
N THR A 41 -2.51 -17.32 -11.25
CA THR A 41 -2.64 -17.50 -9.80
C THR A 41 -1.84 -16.46 -9.03
N ASP A 42 -2.23 -16.19 -7.79
CA ASP A 42 -1.34 -15.62 -6.79
C ASP A 42 -0.17 -16.59 -6.52
N TYR A 43 0.84 -16.09 -5.82
CA TYR A 43 2.10 -16.78 -5.60
C TYR A 43 1.87 -18.15 -4.95
N THR A 44 2.24 -19.24 -5.64
CA THR A 44 2.09 -20.61 -5.16
C THR A 44 0.66 -21.08 -4.82
N ALA A 45 -0.37 -20.34 -5.18
CA ALA A 45 -1.75 -20.61 -4.74
C ALA A 45 -2.28 -22.00 -5.16
N VAL A 46 -1.84 -22.54 -6.31
CA VAL A 46 -2.17 -23.92 -6.73
C VAL A 46 -1.72 -24.94 -5.68
N SER A 47 -0.49 -24.79 -5.16
CA SER A 47 0.06 -25.72 -4.17
C SER A 47 -0.66 -25.62 -2.82
N GLU A 48 -1.17 -24.43 -2.50
CA GLU A 48 -1.85 -24.13 -1.24
C GLU A 48 -3.26 -24.72 -1.18
N MET A 49 -3.84 -25.13 -2.31
CA MET A 49 -5.11 -25.87 -2.32
C MET A 49 -5.04 -27.17 -1.50
N LYS A 50 -3.85 -27.78 -1.39
CA LYS A 50 -3.61 -28.92 -0.49
C LYS A 50 -3.70 -28.51 0.98
N ASN A 51 -3.19 -27.32 1.34
CA ASN A 51 -3.27 -26.77 2.68
C ASN A 51 -4.71 -26.37 3.05
N HIS A 52 -5.48 -25.89 2.09
CA HIS A 52 -6.92 -25.65 2.21
C HIS A 52 -7.73 -26.96 2.33
N GLY A 53 -7.12 -28.12 2.03
CA GLY A 53 -7.77 -29.43 2.11
C GLY A 53 -8.75 -29.72 0.97
N THR A 54 -8.74 -28.94 -0.11
CA THR A 54 -9.60 -29.17 -1.28
C THR A 54 -8.95 -30.01 -2.36
N ALA A 55 -7.62 -30.12 -2.34
CA ALA A 55 -6.85 -31.01 -3.24
C ALA A 55 -6.05 -32.04 -2.43
N ALA A 56 -6.10 -33.30 -2.86
CA ALA A 56 -5.37 -34.40 -2.21
C ALA A 56 -3.90 -34.49 -2.66
N THR A 57 -3.61 -34.10 -3.90
CA THR A 57 -2.29 -34.19 -4.54
C THR A 57 -2.05 -32.97 -5.43
N ASP A 58 -0.81 -32.80 -5.91
CA ASP A 58 -0.50 -31.74 -6.88
C ASP A 58 -1.23 -31.96 -8.20
N ALA A 59 -1.39 -33.21 -8.64
CA ALA A 59 -2.20 -33.55 -9.81
C ALA A 59 -3.67 -33.14 -9.65
N ASP A 60 -4.25 -33.37 -8.47
CA ASP A 60 -5.62 -32.95 -8.13
C ASP A 60 -5.74 -31.42 -8.13
N ALA A 61 -4.78 -30.71 -7.53
CA ALA A 61 -4.73 -29.25 -7.53
C ALA A 61 -4.58 -28.66 -8.94
N ALA A 62 -3.70 -29.24 -9.77
CA ALA A 62 -3.49 -28.85 -11.17
C ALA A 62 -4.78 -28.96 -11.98
N LYS A 63 -5.44 -30.11 -11.86
CA LYS A 63 -6.71 -30.40 -12.53
C LYS A 63 -7.79 -29.41 -12.10
N GLN A 64 -8.04 -29.29 -10.79
CA GLN A 64 -9.07 -28.39 -10.27
C GLN A 64 -8.85 -26.94 -10.72
N SER A 65 -7.60 -26.46 -10.67
CA SER A 65 -7.29 -25.07 -11.03
C SER A 65 -7.50 -24.79 -12.51
N LEU A 66 -7.00 -25.66 -13.39
CA LEU A 66 -7.14 -25.49 -14.83
C LEU A 66 -8.63 -25.60 -15.26
N GLU A 67 -9.37 -26.57 -14.72
CA GLU A 67 -10.81 -26.74 -15.00
C GLU A 67 -11.67 -25.59 -14.44
N ALA A 68 -11.22 -24.96 -13.34
CA ALA A 68 -11.86 -23.76 -12.79
C ALA A 68 -11.71 -22.54 -13.69
N GLY A 69 -10.61 -22.46 -14.45
CA GLY A 69 -10.35 -21.41 -15.43
C GLY A 69 -9.07 -20.61 -15.20
N VAL A 70 -8.13 -21.12 -14.41
CA VAL A 70 -6.76 -20.60 -14.30
C VAL A 70 -5.99 -20.90 -15.58
N ASP A 71 -5.24 -19.93 -16.08
CA ASP A 71 -4.45 -20.06 -17.32
C ASP A 71 -2.94 -20.11 -17.09
N MET A 72 -2.45 -19.59 -15.96
CA MET A 72 -1.03 -19.54 -15.63
C MET A 72 -0.79 -19.78 -14.14
N ASP A 73 0.09 -20.72 -13.85
CA ASP A 73 0.56 -21.07 -12.51
C ASP A 73 1.77 -20.21 -12.13
N MET A 74 1.61 -19.41 -11.08
CA MET A 74 2.68 -18.58 -10.55
C MET A 74 3.53 -19.37 -9.54
N VAL A 75 4.79 -19.62 -9.92
CA VAL A 75 5.88 -20.13 -9.07
C VAL A 75 5.74 -21.57 -8.60
N SER A 76 4.55 -22.15 -8.46
CA SER A 76 4.43 -23.49 -7.87
C SER A 76 4.99 -24.61 -8.76
N GLU A 77 5.09 -24.38 -10.07
CA GLU A 77 5.50 -25.35 -11.09
C GLU A 77 4.61 -26.60 -11.17
N ILE A 78 3.46 -26.61 -10.50
CA ILE A 78 2.53 -27.74 -10.51
C ILE A 78 1.94 -27.96 -11.90
N PHE A 79 1.59 -26.89 -12.62
CA PHE A 79 1.08 -27.03 -13.99
C PHE A 79 2.13 -27.65 -14.91
N LEU A 80 3.39 -27.24 -14.75
CA LEU A 80 4.50 -27.75 -15.55
C LEU A 80 4.72 -29.25 -15.33
N ASN A 81 4.60 -29.70 -14.07
CA ASN A 81 4.94 -31.08 -13.68
C ASN A 81 3.77 -32.06 -13.85
N GLU A 82 2.51 -31.62 -13.70
CA GLU A 82 1.36 -32.53 -13.61
C GLU A 82 0.49 -32.54 -14.86
N LEU A 83 0.26 -31.38 -15.50
CA LEU A 83 -0.63 -31.29 -16.67
C LEU A 83 -0.24 -32.19 -17.85
N PRO A 84 1.07 -32.40 -18.18
CA PRO A 84 1.43 -33.29 -19.27
C PRO A 84 0.87 -34.71 -19.09
N THR A 85 0.94 -35.25 -17.87
CA THR A 85 0.41 -36.59 -17.54
C THR A 85 -1.11 -36.60 -17.56
N LEU A 86 -1.74 -35.59 -16.94
CA LEU A 86 -3.20 -35.48 -16.83
C LEU A 86 -3.89 -35.35 -18.20
N VAL A 87 -3.28 -34.62 -19.14
CA VAL A 87 -3.79 -34.50 -20.51
C VAL A 87 -3.56 -35.80 -21.30
N GLN A 88 -2.39 -36.44 -21.15
CA GLN A 88 -2.11 -37.72 -21.81
C GLN A 88 -3.02 -38.86 -21.33
N SER A 89 -3.38 -38.88 -20.05
CA SER A 89 -4.32 -39.85 -19.48
C SER A 89 -5.79 -39.55 -19.83
N GLY A 90 -6.09 -38.34 -20.32
CA GLY A 90 -7.44 -37.86 -20.61
C GLY A 90 -8.21 -37.41 -19.36
N GLU A 91 -7.54 -37.28 -18.21
CA GLU A 91 -8.15 -36.77 -16.98
C GLU A 91 -8.42 -35.27 -17.03
N VAL A 92 -7.68 -34.55 -17.89
CA VAL A 92 -7.88 -33.15 -18.28
C VAL A 92 -8.02 -33.10 -19.80
N SER A 93 -9.01 -32.36 -20.30
CA SER A 93 -9.24 -32.19 -21.74
C SER A 93 -8.16 -31.30 -22.38
N GLN A 94 -7.68 -31.70 -23.56
CA GLN A 94 -6.73 -30.90 -24.34
C GLN A 94 -7.35 -29.54 -24.74
N GLU A 95 -8.65 -29.48 -25.00
CA GLU A 95 -9.35 -28.26 -25.36
C GLU A 95 -9.30 -27.20 -24.24
N ILE A 96 -9.33 -27.61 -22.97
CA ILE A 96 -9.19 -26.69 -21.83
C ILE A 96 -7.76 -26.12 -21.80
N LEU A 97 -6.75 -26.98 -21.98
CA LEU A 97 -5.35 -26.55 -22.05
C LEU A 97 -5.12 -25.59 -23.22
N ASP A 98 -5.63 -25.92 -24.41
CA ASP A 98 -5.49 -25.10 -25.61
C ASP A 98 -6.12 -23.71 -25.41
N ALA A 99 -7.28 -23.64 -24.72
CA ALA A 99 -7.92 -22.37 -24.39
C ALA A 99 -7.07 -21.52 -23.42
N ALA A 100 -6.46 -22.13 -22.40
CA ALA A 100 -5.55 -21.44 -21.49
C ALA A 100 -4.31 -20.91 -22.22
N VAL A 101 -3.68 -21.75 -23.05
CA VAL A 101 -2.52 -21.39 -23.88
C VAL A 101 -2.87 -20.22 -24.81
N MET A 102 -4.03 -20.27 -25.48
CA MET A 102 -4.44 -19.22 -26.41
C MET A 102 -4.52 -17.86 -25.72
N ARG A 103 -5.10 -17.77 -24.52
CA ARG A 103 -5.19 -16.50 -23.76
C ARG A 103 -3.81 -15.92 -23.42
N ILE A 104 -2.83 -16.79 -23.11
CA ILE A 104 -1.44 -16.34 -22.88
C ILE A 104 -0.81 -15.81 -24.16
N LEU A 105 -1.05 -16.48 -25.30
CA LEU A 105 -0.54 -16.04 -26.60
C LEU A 105 -1.21 -14.74 -27.05
N GLU A 106 -2.53 -14.60 -26.87
CA GLU A 106 -3.27 -13.37 -27.15
C GLU A 106 -2.75 -12.20 -26.30
N ALA A 107 -2.51 -12.40 -25.00
CA ALA A 107 -1.91 -11.37 -24.15
C ALA A 107 -0.52 -10.94 -24.66
N LYS A 108 0.33 -11.89 -25.10
CA LYS A 108 1.64 -11.57 -25.69
C LYS A 108 1.51 -10.84 -27.04
N TRP A 109 0.50 -11.19 -27.83
CA TRP A 109 0.18 -10.52 -29.09
C TRP A 109 -0.25 -9.08 -28.88
N ASP A 110 -1.20 -8.84 -27.97
CA ASP A 110 -1.68 -7.50 -27.65
C ASP A 110 -0.59 -6.61 -27.06
N LEU A 111 0.37 -7.21 -26.32
CA LEU A 111 1.55 -6.51 -25.82
C LEU A 111 2.58 -6.18 -26.92
N GLY A 112 2.40 -6.67 -28.14
CA GLY A 112 3.30 -6.47 -29.29
C GLY A 112 4.55 -7.35 -29.28
N LEU A 113 4.62 -8.35 -28.38
CA LEU A 113 5.86 -9.11 -28.13
C LEU A 113 6.22 -10.08 -29.25
N PHE A 114 5.27 -10.45 -30.11
CA PHE A 114 5.56 -11.21 -31.34
C PHE A 114 6.19 -10.35 -32.44
N ALA A 115 5.87 -9.05 -32.47
CA ALA A 115 6.46 -8.11 -33.42
C ALA A 115 7.86 -7.69 -32.96
N ASP A 116 8.01 -7.40 -31.68
CA ASP A 116 9.29 -7.09 -31.06
C ASP A 116 9.35 -7.63 -29.61
N PRO A 117 10.09 -8.71 -29.34
CA PRO A 117 10.20 -9.26 -27.99
C PRO A 117 10.96 -8.33 -27.02
N PHE A 118 11.68 -7.33 -27.53
CA PHE A 118 12.44 -6.36 -26.75
C PHE A 118 11.79 -4.98 -26.70
N LEU A 119 10.53 -4.85 -27.13
CA LEU A 119 9.80 -3.58 -27.22
C LEU A 119 9.93 -2.69 -25.97
N ARG A 120 10.08 -3.31 -24.80
CA ARG A 120 10.21 -2.63 -23.49
C ARG A 120 11.54 -2.91 -22.78
N GLY A 121 12.50 -3.55 -23.44
CA GLY A 121 13.83 -3.79 -22.91
C GLY A 121 14.74 -2.59 -23.15
N GLY A 122 15.29 -1.99 -22.08
CA GLY A 122 16.34 -0.97 -22.18
C GLY A 122 15.92 0.50 -22.13
N GLY A 123 14.67 0.81 -21.75
CA GLY A 123 14.26 2.19 -21.48
C GLY A 123 14.91 2.76 -20.21
N ASN A 124 15.34 4.03 -20.27
CA ASN A 124 15.76 4.75 -19.07
C ASN A 124 14.52 5.13 -18.26
N ILE A 125 14.37 4.59 -17.05
CA ILE A 125 13.23 4.90 -16.18
C ILE A 125 13.50 6.26 -15.53
N SER A 126 12.79 7.30 -15.98
CA SER A 126 12.85 8.61 -15.35
C SER A 126 11.90 8.67 -14.15
N LEU A 127 12.41 9.10 -13.00
CA LEU A 127 11.59 9.39 -11.83
C LEU A 127 10.73 10.64 -12.07
N ASN A 128 9.40 10.51 -12.03
CA ASN A 128 8.49 11.65 -12.12
C ASN A 128 8.14 12.19 -10.73
N ARG A 129 9.02 13.05 -10.20
CA ARG A 129 8.85 13.67 -8.88
C ARG A 129 7.65 14.62 -8.81
N GLU A 130 7.37 15.35 -9.89
CA GLU A 130 6.25 16.29 -9.92
C GLU A 130 4.91 15.58 -9.69
N LEU A 131 4.65 14.51 -10.45
CA LEU A 131 3.44 13.71 -10.27
C LEU A 131 3.39 13.01 -8.89
N ALA A 132 4.54 12.55 -8.37
CA ALA A 132 4.61 11.97 -7.04
C ALA A 132 4.27 12.99 -5.94
N PHE A 133 4.74 14.23 -6.09
CA PHE A 133 4.42 15.34 -5.20
C PHE A 133 2.93 15.71 -5.27
N GLU A 134 2.36 15.83 -6.47
CA GLU A 134 0.93 16.07 -6.68
C GLU A 134 0.06 14.99 -6.02
N ALA A 135 0.40 13.71 -6.21
CA ALA A 135 -0.31 12.62 -5.55
C ALA A 135 -0.19 12.67 -4.01
N ALA A 136 0.96 13.08 -3.48
CA ALA A 136 1.14 13.24 -2.04
C ALA A 136 0.30 14.39 -1.47
N ILE A 137 0.25 15.55 -2.14
CA ILE A 137 -0.57 16.68 -1.65
C ILE A 137 -2.08 16.42 -1.72
N GLU A 138 -2.54 15.60 -2.67
CA GLU A 138 -3.96 15.26 -2.80
C GLU A 138 -4.40 14.16 -1.81
N SER A 139 -3.46 13.40 -1.23
CA SER A 139 -3.75 12.23 -0.39
C SER A 139 -3.63 12.47 1.13
N ILE A 140 -2.82 13.44 1.56
CA ILE A 140 -2.68 13.78 2.99
C ILE A 140 -3.98 14.38 3.52
N VAL A 141 -4.43 13.90 4.68
CA VAL A 141 -5.72 14.24 5.28
C VAL A 141 -5.53 15.08 6.53
N LEU A 142 -6.23 16.22 6.63
CA LEU A 142 -6.36 16.95 7.90
C LEU A 142 -7.49 16.35 8.72
N LEU A 143 -7.14 15.64 9.80
CA LEU A 143 -8.10 15.01 10.70
C LEU A 143 -8.68 16.00 11.71
N LYS A 144 -7.84 16.91 12.24
CA LYS A 144 -8.25 17.89 13.24
C LYS A 144 -7.38 19.15 13.15
N ASN A 145 -7.97 20.32 13.40
CA ASN A 145 -7.26 21.61 13.55
C ASN A 145 -8.13 22.58 14.38
N SER A 146 -8.40 22.23 15.65
CA SER A 146 -9.29 23.00 16.53
C SER A 146 -8.83 22.94 18.01
N PRO A 147 -8.43 24.08 18.62
CA PRO A 147 -8.20 25.38 17.97
C PRO A 147 -7.14 25.27 16.86
N ALA A 148 -7.23 26.15 15.87
CA ALA A 148 -6.31 26.12 14.72
C ALA A 148 -4.87 26.44 15.14
N LEU A 149 -3.95 25.53 14.83
CA LEU A 149 -2.50 25.72 14.93
C LEU A 149 -1.85 25.68 13.55
N LEU A 150 -2.38 24.87 12.62
CA LEU A 150 -1.94 24.87 11.23
C LEU A 150 -2.63 25.98 10.41
N PRO A 151 -1.92 26.61 9.45
CA PRO A 151 -0.50 26.42 9.12
C PRO A 151 0.45 27.11 10.13
N LEU A 152 1.64 26.54 10.31
CA LEU A 152 2.69 27.11 11.14
C LEU A 152 3.42 28.26 10.43
N ALA A 153 3.94 29.21 11.21
CA ALA A 153 4.90 30.19 10.69
C ALA A 153 6.25 29.52 10.39
N LYS A 154 6.93 29.96 9.32
CA LYS A 154 8.30 29.51 8.97
C LYS A 154 9.37 30.20 9.83
N THR A 155 9.08 30.49 11.10
CA THR A 155 9.94 31.25 12.02
C THR A 155 9.89 30.67 13.42
N GLY A 156 10.82 31.07 14.29
CA GLY A 156 10.86 30.63 15.69
C GLY A 156 11.64 29.33 15.88
N SER A 157 11.34 28.60 16.94
CA SER A 157 12.00 27.36 17.34
C SER A 157 11.03 26.18 17.24
N ILE A 158 11.29 25.25 16.33
CA ILE A 158 10.41 24.11 16.01
C ILE A 158 11.13 22.82 16.37
N ALA A 159 10.55 22.03 17.27
CA ALA A 159 11.04 20.69 17.57
C ALA A 159 10.32 19.66 16.68
N VAL A 160 11.06 18.91 15.88
CA VAL A 160 10.53 17.80 15.07
C VAL A 160 10.92 16.49 15.75
N VAL A 161 9.95 15.80 16.33
CA VAL A 161 10.18 14.67 17.25
C VAL A 161 9.42 13.45 16.79
N GLY A 162 9.97 12.27 16.99
CA GLY A 162 9.30 10.98 16.76
C GLY A 162 10.07 10.09 15.79
N PRO A 163 9.79 8.77 15.81
CA PRO A 163 10.59 7.79 15.07
C PRO A 163 10.51 7.96 13.55
N LEU A 164 9.48 8.62 13.02
CA LEU A 164 9.29 8.79 11.59
C LEU A 164 9.78 10.14 11.05
N ALA A 165 10.34 10.99 11.91
CA ALA A 165 10.86 12.29 11.51
C ALA A 165 12.00 12.18 10.48
N GLU A 166 12.91 11.22 10.66
CA GLU A 166 14.06 11.00 9.78
C GLU A 166 13.89 9.81 8.84
N SER A 167 12.74 9.12 8.88
CA SER A 167 12.54 7.91 8.09
C SER A 167 12.28 8.24 6.62
N CYS A 168 13.17 7.78 5.74
CA CYS A 168 12.95 7.76 4.29
C CYS A 168 12.22 6.49 3.84
N ARG A 169 12.53 5.35 4.47
CA ARG A 169 12.01 4.04 4.08
C ARG A 169 10.51 3.91 4.30
N ASP A 170 10.00 4.40 5.44
CA ASP A 170 8.60 4.23 5.80
C ASP A 170 7.66 5.05 4.91
N LEU A 171 8.14 6.16 4.35
CA LEU A 171 7.38 6.97 3.40
C LEU A 171 7.01 6.18 2.13
N LEU A 172 7.83 5.20 1.73
CA LEU A 172 7.59 4.39 0.53
C LEU A 172 6.54 3.29 0.71
N GLY A 173 6.14 2.97 1.95
CA GLY A 173 5.16 1.92 2.23
C GLY A 173 5.67 0.49 2.04
N CYS A 174 4.77 -0.49 2.20
CA CYS A 174 5.08 -1.91 2.24
C CYS A 174 5.35 -2.53 0.84
N TRP A 175 4.65 -2.07 -0.19
CA TRP A 175 4.77 -2.58 -1.56
C TRP A 175 5.44 -1.57 -2.49
N MET A 176 6.68 -1.18 -2.16
CA MET A 176 7.41 -0.11 -2.87
C MET A 176 8.02 -0.53 -4.22
N ALA A 177 7.87 -1.79 -4.62
CA ALA A 177 8.47 -2.36 -5.83
C ALA A 177 9.96 -2.02 -5.97
N ALA A 178 10.34 -1.23 -6.98
CA ALA A 178 11.72 -0.83 -7.27
C ALA A 178 12.10 0.56 -6.70
N GLY A 179 11.34 1.09 -5.72
CA GLY A 179 11.69 2.35 -5.08
C GLY A 179 13.07 2.31 -4.41
N ASP A 180 13.64 3.49 -4.16
CA ASP A 180 14.93 3.63 -3.48
C ASP A 180 14.83 4.70 -2.39
N GLU A 181 15.05 4.31 -1.13
CA GLU A 181 15.02 5.20 0.03
C GLU A 181 16.03 6.35 -0.08
N LYS A 182 17.13 6.17 -0.82
CA LYS A 182 18.13 7.22 -1.05
C LYS A 182 17.61 8.35 -1.92
N SER A 183 16.54 8.10 -2.66
CA SER A 183 15.89 9.11 -3.49
C SER A 183 14.78 9.87 -2.74
N VAL A 184 14.51 9.52 -1.49
CA VAL A 184 13.47 10.13 -0.64
C VAL A 184 14.09 11.20 0.26
N ILE A 185 13.42 12.34 0.41
CA ILE A 185 13.75 13.36 1.40
C ILE A 185 12.94 13.08 2.67
N SER A 186 13.62 12.93 3.80
CA SER A 186 12.96 12.70 5.10
C SER A 186 12.04 13.87 5.47
N PRO A 187 10.99 13.66 6.28
CA PRO A 187 10.16 14.76 6.77
C PRO A 187 10.96 15.85 7.50
N LEU A 188 11.96 15.48 8.29
CA LEU A 188 12.84 16.41 9.00
C LEU A 188 13.64 17.29 8.03
N ASP A 189 14.27 16.68 7.02
CA ASP A 189 15.08 17.44 6.07
C ASP A 189 14.21 18.31 5.16
N ALA A 190 13.03 17.83 4.77
CA ALA A 190 12.06 18.64 4.04
C ALA A 190 11.57 19.85 4.86
N ILE A 191 11.35 19.68 6.17
CA ILE A 191 11.02 20.80 7.06
C ILE A 191 12.18 21.80 7.16
N ARG A 192 13.42 21.31 7.30
CA ARG A 192 14.63 22.16 7.31
C ARG A 192 14.76 22.96 6.01
N GLU A 193 14.58 22.32 4.85
CA GLU A 193 14.56 22.99 3.54
C GLU A 193 13.48 24.07 3.48
N ALA A 194 12.27 23.75 3.94
CA ALA A 194 11.13 24.66 3.85
C ALA A 194 11.32 25.93 4.69
N VAL A 195 11.94 25.84 5.88
CA VAL A 195 12.17 27.01 6.74
C VAL A 195 13.48 27.73 6.42
N GLY A 196 14.51 27.02 5.97
CA GLY A 196 15.86 27.56 5.79
C GLY A 196 16.42 28.10 7.11
N GLU A 197 17.03 29.29 7.07
CA GLU A 197 17.57 29.95 8.29
C GLU A 197 16.53 30.71 9.11
N ARG A 198 15.26 30.74 8.65
CA ARG A 198 14.21 31.55 9.29
C ARG A 198 13.71 30.98 10.61
N ALA A 199 13.87 29.67 10.82
CA ALA A 199 13.50 28.98 12.05
C ALA A 199 14.63 28.04 12.50
N LYS A 200 14.74 27.85 13.82
CA LYS A 200 15.63 26.86 14.44
C LYS A 200 14.91 25.52 14.51
N ILE A 201 15.43 24.50 13.83
CA ILE A 201 14.91 23.13 13.92
C ILE A 201 15.73 22.32 14.92
N THR A 202 15.05 21.68 15.88
CA THR A 202 15.66 20.72 16.82
C THR A 202 14.95 19.37 16.74
N THR A 203 15.62 18.30 17.19
CA THR A 203 15.05 16.93 17.27
C THR A 203 14.58 16.55 18.67
N GLU A 204 14.60 17.53 19.59
CA GLU A 204 14.19 17.40 20.97
C GLU A 204 13.49 18.68 21.42
N ILE A 205 12.60 18.57 22.40
CA ILE A 205 11.95 19.72 23.02
C ILE A 205 12.94 20.38 23.99
N ARG A 206 13.02 21.71 23.89
CA ARG A 206 13.79 22.57 24.79
C ARG A 206 12.90 23.67 25.36
N ASP A 207 13.40 24.39 26.34
CA ASP A 207 12.67 25.50 26.97
C ASP A 207 12.27 26.55 25.92
N GLU A 208 13.16 26.85 24.97
CA GLU A 208 12.92 27.80 23.89
C GLU A 208 12.08 27.25 22.72
N THR A 209 11.60 26.00 22.76
CA THR A 209 10.75 25.44 21.71
C THR A 209 9.39 26.16 21.69
N ASP A 210 9.01 26.73 20.54
CA ASP A 210 7.74 27.41 20.35
C ASP A 210 6.63 26.43 19.97
N VAL A 211 6.95 25.45 19.11
CA VAL A 211 5.99 24.45 18.61
C VAL A 211 6.68 23.11 18.35
N VAL A 212 5.93 22.03 18.54
CA VAL A 212 6.36 20.65 18.28
C VAL A 212 5.65 20.12 17.04
N ILE A 213 6.39 19.45 16.16
CA ILE A 213 5.86 18.58 15.10
C ILE A 213 6.19 17.16 15.52
N LEU A 214 5.17 16.44 15.99
CA LEU A 214 5.30 15.08 16.50
C LEU A 214 4.93 14.08 15.40
N MET A 215 5.87 13.24 14.97
CA MET A 215 5.73 12.31 13.85
C MET A 215 5.70 10.86 14.33
N LEU A 216 4.49 10.30 14.40
CA LEU A 216 4.21 8.96 14.93
C LEU A 216 3.58 8.09 13.86
N GLY A 217 3.62 6.78 14.02
CA GLY A 217 3.00 5.89 13.06
C GLY A 217 3.51 4.47 13.09
N GLU A 218 3.15 3.77 12.03
CA GLU A 218 3.60 2.45 11.71
C GLU A 218 4.85 2.49 10.84
N THR A 219 5.73 1.49 10.98
CA THR A 219 6.76 1.24 9.98
C THR A 219 6.16 0.50 8.79
N TYR A 220 6.85 0.48 7.65
CA TYR A 220 6.36 -0.17 6.44
C TYR A 220 6.01 -1.66 6.66
N GLU A 221 6.79 -2.39 7.47
CA GLU A 221 6.57 -3.82 7.77
C GLU A 221 5.34 -4.09 8.65
N MET A 222 4.82 -3.08 9.34
CA MET A 222 3.62 -3.26 10.15
C MET A 222 2.35 -3.34 9.29
N SER A 223 2.44 -3.11 7.98
CA SER A 223 1.35 -3.19 7.00
C SER A 223 1.76 -4.02 5.79
N GLY A 224 0.81 -4.32 4.90
CA GLY A 224 1.04 -5.18 3.75
C GLY A 224 0.73 -6.64 4.03
N GLU A 225 1.32 -7.52 3.23
CA GLU A 225 1.07 -8.96 3.27
C GLU A 225 1.58 -9.58 4.59
N ALA A 226 0.82 -10.55 5.12
CA ALA A 226 1.09 -11.25 6.37
C ALA A 226 1.26 -10.36 7.64
N ALA A 227 0.99 -9.05 7.54
CA ALA A 227 1.17 -8.07 8.61
C ALA A 227 -0.15 -7.69 9.30
N SER A 228 -0.96 -8.69 9.66
CA SER A 228 -2.21 -8.46 10.41
C SER A 228 -1.92 -7.99 11.85
N ARG A 229 -2.62 -6.95 12.31
CA ARG A 229 -2.48 -6.41 13.66
C ARG A 229 -3.74 -6.62 14.49
N THR A 230 -3.57 -7.14 15.70
CA THR A 230 -4.64 -7.30 16.70
C THR A 230 -4.92 -6.01 17.48
N ASP A 231 -3.98 -5.06 17.45
CA ASP A 231 -4.09 -3.74 18.05
C ASP A 231 -3.77 -2.69 17.00
N ILE A 232 -4.77 -1.88 16.63
CA ILE A 232 -4.68 -0.83 15.61
C ILE A 232 -4.34 0.55 16.19
N ARG A 233 -3.88 0.63 17.45
CA ARG A 233 -3.35 1.87 18.02
C ARG A 233 -1.91 2.10 17.59
N LEU A 234 -1.42 3.32 17.81
CA LEU A 234 0.00 3.62 17.74
C LEU A 234 0.81 2.67 18.66
N PRO A 235 2.05 2.28 18.26
CA PRO A 235 2.93 1.47 19.09
C PRO A 235 3.06 2.03 20.51
N LYS A 236 3.14 1.14 21.51
CA LYS A 236 3.10 1.54 22.93
C LYS A 236 4.13 2.61 23.28
N SER A 237 5.37 2.46 22.82
CA SER A 237 6.45 3.43 23.03
C SER A 237 6.13 4.81 22.45
N GLN A 238 5.47 4.85 21.30
CA GLN A 238 5.05 6.10 20.67
C GLN A 238 3.88 6.76 21.41
N ARG A 239 2.96 5.97 21.98
CA ARG A 239 1.90 6.50 22.85
C ARG A 239 2.45 7.06 24.17
N GLU A 240 3.49 6.44 24.71
CA GLU A 240 4.21 6.97 25.88
C GLU A 240 4.91 8.29 25.54
N LEU A 241 5.60 8.36 24.40
CA LEU A 241 6.15 9.62 23.88
C LEU A 241 5.04 10.69 23.73
N ALA A 242 3.92 10.36 23.08
CA ALA A 242 2.82 11.30 22.88
C ALA A 242 2.27 11.87 24.20
N ARG A 243 2.21 11.04 25.25
CA ARG A 243 1.82 11.48 26.61
C ARG A 243 2.81 12.47 27.21
N GLU A 244 4.12 12.23 27.07
CA GLU A 244 5.13 13.16 27.57
C GLU A 244 5.12 14.49 26.79
N ILE A 245 4.94 14.44 25.46
CA ILE A 245 4.80 15.65 24.64
C ILE A 245 3.55 16.44 25.06
N ALA A 246 2.40 15.78 25.26
CA ALA A 246 1.18 16.44 25.71
C ALA A 246 1.34 17.11 27.09
N LYS A 247 2.08 16.49 28.02
CA LYS A 247 2.37 17.07 29.35
C LYS A 247 3.26 18.32 29.29
N SER A 248 4.07 18.48 28.24
CA SER A 248 4.95 19.64 28.09
C SER A 248 4.19 20.97 27.96
N GLY A 249 2.92 20.91 27.54
CA GLY A 249 2.08 22.09 27.30
C GLY A 249 2.50 22.91 26.07
N LYS A 250 3.53 22.49 25.32
CA LYS A 250 3.93 23.14 24.07
C LYS A 250 2.87 22.87 22.98
N PRO A 251 2.52 23.88 22.16
CA PRO A 251 1.69 23.65 20.97
C PRO A 251 2.27 22.52 20.12
N CYS A 252 1.43 21.59 19.68
CA CYS A 252 1.88 20.40 18.98
C CYS A 252 0.98 20.08 17.77
N VAL A 253 1.62 19.91 16.61
CA VAL A 253 1.03 19.29 15.42
C VAL A 253 1.42 17.83 15.41
N LEU A 254 0.44 16.93 15.50
CA LEU A 254 0.66 15.50 15.32
C LEU A 254 0.56 15.15 13.83
N VAL A 255 1.57 14.46 13.31
CA VAL A 255 1.56 13.86 11.97
C VAL A 255 1.59 12.34 12.15
N THR A 256 0.59 11.65 11.62
CA THR A 256 0.50 10.18 11.70
C THR A 256 0.77 9.51 10.35
N PHE A 257 1.50 8.41 10.36
CA PHE A 257 1.79 7.58 9.18
C PHE A 257 1.29 6.15 9.43
N SER A 258 0.57 5.56 8.47
CA SER A 258 0.17 4.14 8.55
C SER A 258 -0.31 3.60 7.21
N GLY A 259 -0.28 2.28 7.06
CA GLY A 259 -0.86 1.57 5.91
C GLY A 259 -2.33 1.18 6.11
N ARG A 260 -2.95 1.59 7.22
CA ARG A 260 -4.32 1.26 7.62
C ARG A 260 -4.91 2.36 8.52
N PRO A 261 -6.24 2.39 8.74
CA PRO A 261 -6.82 3.20 9.80
C PRO A 261 -6.25 2.82 11.18
N LEU A 262 -5.95 3.84 11.98
CA LEU A 262 -5.54 3.68 13.37
C LEU A 262 -6.66 4.09 14.33
N ASP A 263 -6.70 3.47 15.50
CA ASP A 263 -7.40 4.02 16.66
C ASP A 263 -6.56 5.16 17.23
N LEU A 264 -7.05 6.38 17.03
CA LEU A 264 -6.43 7.64 17.44
C LEU A 264 -7.29 8.39 18.49
N SER A 265 -8.23 7.71 19.18
CA SER A 265 -9.17 8.38 20.07
C SER A 265 -8.48 9.17 21.20
N TRP A 266 -7.35 8.66 21.72
CA TRP A 266 -6.58 9.38 22.73
C TRP A 266 -5.84 10.58 22.12
N GLU A 267 -5.24 10.41 20.95
CA GLU A 267 -4.53 11.45 20.23
C GLU A 267 -5.48 12.59 19.81
N GLU A 268 -6.67 12.27 19.30
CA GLU A 268 -7.72 13.24 18.98
C GLU A 268 -8.13 14.05 20.21
N ALA A 269 -8.25 13.42 21.37
CA ALA A 269 -8.60 14.12 22.61
C ALA A 269 -7.49 15.07 23.12
N ASN A 270 -6.21 14.79 22.80
CA ASN A 270 -5.07 15.49 23.41
C ASN A 270 -4.31 16.42 22.45
N PHE A 271 -4.41 16.23 21.14
CA PHE A 271 -3.78 17.09 20.13
C PHE A 271 -4.84 17.91 19.39
N PRO A 272 -4.68 19.25 19.29
CA PRO A 272 -5.63 20.10 18.58
C PRO A 272 -5.43 20.05 17.06
N SER A 273 -4.26 19.63 16.57
CA SER A 273 -3.91 19.57 15.16
C SER A 273 -3.33 18.23 14.77
N ILE A 274 -3.98 17.54 13.84
CA ILE A 274 -3.62 16.19 13.40
C ILE A 274 -3.67 16.12 11.87
N LEU A 275 -2.53 15.82 11.25
CA LEU A 275 -2.39 15.43 9.85
C LEU A 275 -2.18 13.92 9.77
N HIS A 276 -2.80 13.29 8.78
CA HIS A 276 -2.60 11.88 8.47
C HIS A 276 -2.01 11.73 7.07
N ALA A 277 -0.81 11.14 7.01
CA ALA A 277 0.04 11.14 5.83
C ALA A 277 0.08 9.81 5.07
N TRP A 278 -0.50 8.74 5.61
CA TRP A 278 -0.36 7.39 5.06
C TRP A 278 1.12 6.97 4.88
N ALA A 279 1.47 6.39 3.73
CA ALA A 279 2.82 6.27 3.20
C ALA A 279 2.92 7.15 1.93
N PRO A 280 3.33 8.42 2.05
CA PRO A 280 3.13 9.44 1.00
C PRO A 280 4.15 9.39 -0.16
N GLY A 281 5.01 8.37 -0.19
CA GLY A 281 5.96 8.13 -1.26
C GLY A 281 7.17 9.05 -1.26
N ILE A 282 7.86 9.09 -2.40
CA ILE A 282 9.19 9.69 -2.57
C ILE A 282 9.26 11.20 -2.36
N GLU A 283 8.15 11.92 -2.57
CA GLU A 283 8.02 13.37 -2.33
C GLU A 283 7.21 13.68 -1.07
N GLY A 284 6.88 12.66 -0.28
CA GLY A 284 5.98 12.80 0.86
C GLY A 284 6.49 13.74 1.96
N GLY A 285 7.79 13.73 2.24
CA GLY A 285 8.41 14.67 3.18
C GLY A 285 8.21 16.13 2.74
N ARG A 286 8.44 16.42 1.45
CA ARG A 286 8.26 17.76 0.87
C ARG A 286 6.79 18.19 0.87
N ALA A 287 5.87 17.29 0.51
CA ALA A 287 4.44 17.54 0.56
C ALA A 287 3.98 17.89 1.98
N LEU A 288 4.42 17.12 2.99
CA LEU A 288 4.12 17.37 4.39
C LEU A 288 4.64 18.73 4.86
N ALA A 289 5.90 19.06 4.56
CA ALA A 289 6.48 20.35 4.96
C ALA A 289 5.68 21.53 4.37
N GLN A 290 5.31 21.44 3.09
CA GLN A 290 4.53 22.49 2.43
C GLN A 290 3.12 22.64 3.00
N MET A 291 2.47 21.56 3.42
CA MET A 291 1.19 21.65 4.13
C MET A 291 1.31 22.22 5.53
N ILE A 292 2.32 21.79 6.28
CA ILE A 292 2.56 22.26 7.65
C ILE A 292 2.74 23.78 7.66
N PHE A 293 3.43 24.34 6.66
CA PHE A 293 3.68 25.77 6.57
C PHE A 293 2.72 26.55 5.65
N GLY A 294 1.67 25.89 5.15
CA GLY A 294 0.58 26.55 4.42
C GLY A 294 0.88 26.95 2.98
N ASP A 295 1.93 26.40 2.35
CA ASP A 295 2.14 26.55 0.91
C ASP A 295 1.06 25.79 0.12
N PHE A 296 0.54 24.70 0.70
CA PHE A 296 -0.59 23.92 0.17
C PHE A 296 -1.62 23.65 1.27
N SER A 297 -2.90 23.62 0.88
CA SER A 297 -3.99 23.24 1.79
C SER A 297 -4.26 21.74 1.71
N PRO A 298 -4.46 21.05 2.84
CA PRO A 298 -4.84 19.63 2.83
C PRO A 298 -6.25 19.46 2.27
N VAL A 299 -6.36 18.68 1.18
CA VAL A 299 -7.62 18.42 0.47
C VAL A 299 -8.10 16.97 0.60
N GLY A 300 -7.20 16.06 1.02
CA GLY A 300 -7.49 14.64 1.17
C GLY A 300 -8.67 14.36 2.12
N LYS A 301 -9.36 13.26 1.85
CA LYS A 301 -10.48 12.74 2.64
C LYS A 301 -10.28 11.26 2.93
N LEU A 302 -10.75 10.82 4.10
CA LEU A 302 -10.75 9.39 4.43
C LEU A 302 -11.70 8.64 3.49
N THR A 303 -11.20 7.57 2.87
CA THR A 303 -11.98 6.63 2.05
C THR A 303 -12.38 5.37 2.83
N MET A 304 -11.85 5.21 4.05
CA MET A 304 -12.14 4.12 4.96
C MET A 304 -12.48 4.68 6.34
N GLY A 305 -13.52 4.13 6.98
CA GLY A 305 -13.92 4.56 8.30
C GLY A 305 -12.83 4.27 9.34
N SER A 306 -12.47 5.29 10.11
CA SER A 306 -11.72 5.12 11.36
C SER A 306 -12.72 4.97 12.51
N ARG A 307 -12.52 3.96 13.35
CA ARG A 307 -13.37 3.78 14.54
C ARG A 307 -13.20 5.03 15.43
N GLU A 308 -14.32 5.59 15.87
CA GLU A 308 -14.42 6.63 16.91
C GLU A 308 -13.79 8.01 16.67
N MET A 309 -13.32 8.36 15.46
CA MET A 309 -12.98 9.78 15.21
C MET A 309 -14.23 10.61 14.93
N SER A 310 -14.41 11.69 15.71
CA SER A 310 -15.45 12.68 15.43
C SER A 310 -15.03 13.51 14.22
N VAL A 311 -15.34 13.04 13.01
CA VAL A 311 -15.09 13.83 11.81
C VAL A 311 -15.99 15.06 11.90
N SER A 312 -15.41 16.21 12.27
CA SER A 312 -16.07 17.50 12.22
C SER A 312 -16.51 17.75 10.78
N SER A 313 -17.78 17.46 10.48
CA SER A 313 -18.48 17.97 9.32
C SER A 313 -18.36 19.49 9.35
N ARG A 314 -17.81 20.07 8.27
CA ARG A 314 -17.88 21.52 8.05
C ARG A 314 -19.33 21.97 7.94
#